data_AF-A0A6P0JXW6-F1
#
_entry.id   AF-A0A6P0JXW6-F1
#
_cell.length_a   1.000
_cell.length_b   1.000
_cell.length_c   1.000
_cell.angle_alpha   90.00
_cell.angle_beta   90.00
_cell.angle_gamma   90.00
#
_symmetry.space_group_name_H-M   'P 1'
#
loop_
_entity.id
_entity.type
_entity.pdbx_description
1 polymer ?
#
loop_
_entity_poly.entity_id
_entity_poly.type
_entity_poly.pdbx_seq_one_letter_code
_entity_poly.pdbx_strand_id
1 'polypeptide(L)'
;GAGQVDYCAANAFLDSFAVSSEAQHAPRIISINWDMWQQVGMGANIANLPEALKQQRLETLKTGITPNEGVEALNRILSSGLNRIIVSTQDWQEVLNRQNEIATEQLSEVPAGSASHSIPSKANKFDVPDNYIQQTIAGLWQEQLGVELVGIHDNFFELGGHSLLAVKVIGQLREIFDVELSLHHLLEAPTVAQVADVISQQLLQREDGVDNVLTEIENLSAAELQQQLTQES
;
A
#
# COMPACT_ATOMS: atom_id res chain seq x y z
N GLY A 1 7.99 15.34 4.06
CA GLY A 1 8.50 15.92 2.80
C GLY A 1 7.37 16.08 1.80
N ALA A 2 7.63 16.69 0.63
CA ALA A 2 6.64 16.80 -0.44
C ALA A 2 6.04 15.40 -0.75
N GLY A 3 4.72 15.29 -0.79
CA GLY A 3 4.00 14.01 -0.99
C GLY A 3 3.71 13.19 0.29
N GLN A 4 3.94 13.74 1.49
CA GLN A 4 3.64 13.05 2.76
C GLN A 4 2.61 13.80 3.64
N VAL A 5 1.78 14.67 3.04
CA VAL A 5 0.84 15.52 3.78
C VAL A 5 -0.10 14.70 4.64
N ASP A 6 -0.61 13.58 4.14
CA ASP A 6 -1.50 12.68 4.88
C ASP A 6 -0.79 12.00 6.06
N TYR A 7 0.46 11.60 5.86
CA TYR A 7 1.30 11.02 6.92
C TYR A 7 1.58 12.05 8.02
N CYS A 8 1.89 13.29 7.64
CA CYS A 8 2.06 14.40 8.59
C CYS A 8 0.76 14.70 9.35
N ALA A 9 -0.39 14.70 8.68
CA ALA A 9 -1.69 14.93 9.29
C ALA A 9 -2.04 13.83 10.30
N ALA A 10 -1.80 12.56 9.95
CA ALA A 10 -2.01 11.43 10.85
C ALA A 10 -1.12 11.53 12.12
N ASN A 11 0.17 11.85 11.96
CA ASN A 11 1.06 12.02 13.10
C ASN A 11 0.63 13.19 14.00
N ALA A 12 0.23 14.32 13.40
CA ALA A 12 -0.27 15.47 14.16
C ALA A 12 -1.56 15.16 14.94
N PHE A 13 -2.44 14.32 14.38
CA PHE A 13 -3.62 13.83 15.08
C PHE A 13 -3.25 12.95 16.28
N LEU A 14 -2.36 11.97 16.10
CA LEU A 14 -1.91 11.08 17.19
C LEU A 14 -1.21 11.85 18.31
N ASP A 15 -0.40 12.85 17.96
CA ASP A 15 0.23 13.76 18.92
C ASP A 15 -0.81 14.55 19.73
N SER A 16 -1.84 15.06 19.05
CA SER A 16 -2.92 15.82 19.70
C SER A 16 -3.79 14.93 20.59
N PHE A 17 -4.05 13.70 20.16
CA PHE A 17 -4.80 12.71 20.91
C PHE A 17 -4.08 12.33 22.22
N ALA A 18 -2.76 12.07 22.15
CA ALA A 18 -1.95 11.76 23.33
C ALA A 18 -2.00 12.88 24.39
N VAL A 19 -1.98 14.14 23.96
CA VAL A 19 -2.13 15.30 24.85
C VAL A 19 -3.54 15.40 25.42
N SER A 20 -4.58 15.16 24.62
CA SER A 20 -5.98 15.27 25.08
C SER A 20 -6.36 14.23 26.13
N SER A 21 -5.72 13.06 26.10
CA SER A 21 -5.94 11.96 27.04
C SER A 21 -5.46 12.28 28.46
N GLU A 22 -4.47 13.18 28.59
CA GLU A 22 -3.94 13.62 29.88
C GLU A 22 -5.01 14.35 30.73
N ALA A 23 -6.02 14.95 30.08
CA ALA A 23 -7.08 15.70 30.74
C ALA A 23 -8.21 14.83 31.34
N GLN A 24 -8.26 13.52 31.05
CA GLN A 24 -9.46 12.69 31.27
C GLN A 24 -9.30 11.52 32.27
N HIS A 25 -8.27 11.51 33.13
CA HIS A 25 -7.96 10.35 34.01
C HIS A 25 -7.76 9.02 33.24
N ALA A 26 -7.44 9.12 31.95
CA ALA A 26 -7.18 7.99 31.07
C ALA A 26 -5.75 7.45 31.29
N PRO A 27 -5.45 6.19 30.87
CA PRO A 27 -4.10 5.65 30.91
C PRO A 27 -3.11 6.56 30.17
N ARG A 28 -1.85 6.58 30.61
CA ARG A 28 -0.80 7.39 29.98
C ARG A 28 -0.63 6.98 28.52
N ILE A 29 -0.88 7.92 27.61
CA ILE A 29 -0.67 7.76 26.17
C ILE A 29 0.62 8.48 25.80
N ILE A 30 1.49 7.79 25.06
CA ILE A 30 2.75 8.35 24.55
C ILE A 30 2.68 8.28 23.03
N SER A 31 2.80 9.45 22.38
CA SER A 31 3.05 9.51 20.95
C SER A 31 4.54 9.52 20.68
N ILE A 32 5.00 8.61 19.80
CA ILE A 32 6.41 8.48 19.43
C ILE A 32 6.55 8.60 17.92
N ASN A 33 7.22 9.66 17.49
CA ASN A 33 7.55 9.88 16.10
C ASN A 33 8.95 9.35 15.82
N TRP A 34 9.02 8.21 15.15
CA TRP A 34 10.28 7.57 14.76
C TRP A 34 10.75 8.12 13.41
N ASP A 35 12.04 8.44 13.32
CA ASP A 35 12.72 8.68 12.05
C ASP A 35 12.88 7.36 11.25
N MET A 36 13.50 7.44 10.08
CA MET A 36 13.73 6.34 9.16
C MET A 36 14.38 5.13 9.84
N TRP A 37 13.93 3.93 9.49
CA TRP A 37 14.52 2.66 9.94
C TRP A 37 15.40 2.05 8.85
N GLN A 38 16.52 1.43 9.23
CA GLN A 38 17.45 0.85 8.25
C GLN A 38 16.92 -0.43 7.59
N GLN A 39 16.31 -1.31 8.39
CA GLN A 39 16.08 -2.71 8.03
C GLN A 39 14.59 -3.08 7.89
N VAL A 40 13.69 -2.17 8.26
CA VAL A 40 12.23 -2.44 8.31
C VAL A 40 11.42 -1.23 7.83
N GLY A 41 10.17 -1.46 7.45
CA GLY A 41 9.23 -0.41 7.08
C GLY A 41 9.54 0.28 5.75
N MET A 42 9.11 1.54 5.60
CA MET A 42 9.24 2.32 4.36
C MET A 42 10.69 2.54 3.90
N GLY A 43 11.68 2.30 4.76
CA GLY A 43 13.11 2.36 4.44
C GLY A 43 13.63 1.13 3.69
N ALA A 44 13.05 -0.05 3.91
CA ALA A 44 13.65 -1.32 3.51
C ALA A 44 13.44 -1.69 2.03
N ASN A 45 12.46 -1.09 1.34
CA ASN A 45 12.17 -1.45 -0.05
C ASN A 45 13.00 -0.62 -1.05
N ILE A 46 14.30 -0.91 -1.09
CA ILE A 46 15.25 -0.27 -2.03
C ILE A 46 15.16 -0.94 -3.42
N ALA A 47 14.73 -2.21 -3.46
CA ALA A 47 14.76 -3.04 -4.67
C ALA A 47 13.96 -2.44 -5.83
N ASN A 48 12.84 -1.77 -5.52
CA ASN A 48 11.91 -1.22 -6.51
C ASN A 48 12.15 0.25 -6.87
N LEU A 49 13.18 0.90 -6.31
CA LEU A 49 13.48 2.30 -6.62
C LEU A 49 14.20 2.44 -7.98
N PRO A 50 13.95 3.53 -8.74
CA PRO A 50 14.77 3.87 -9.90
C PRO A 50 16.26 3.96 -9.52
N GLU A 51 17.16 3.50 -10.39
CA GLU A 51 18.61 3.41 -10.09
C GLU A 51 19.21 4.75 -9.64
N ALA A 52 18.76 5.86 -10.23
CA ALA A 52 19.16 7.22 -9.85
C ALA A 52 18.85 7.57 -8.39
N LEU A 53 17.80 6.99 -7.81
CA LEU A 53 17.36 7.25 -6.43
C LEU A 53 17.89 6.20 -5.45
N LYS A 54 18.32 5.02 -5.91
CA LYS A 54 18.83 3.95 -5.05
C LYS A 54 20.04 4.40 -4.24
N GLN A 55 20.98 5.09 -4.87
CA GLN A 55 22.19 5.58 -4.18
C GLN A 55 21.85 6.59 -3.08
N GLN A 56 21.02 7.59 -3.40
CA GLN A 56 20.55 8.56 -2.41
C GLN A 56 19.78 7.88 -1.27
N ARG A 57 18.95 6.89 -1.58
CA ARG A 57 18.21 6.12 -0.58
C ARG A 57 19.13 5.31 0.33
N LEU A 58 20.12 4.62 -0.24
CA LEU A 58 21.12 3.85 0.50
C LEU A 58 21.90 4.74 1.46
N GLU A 59 22.32 5.94 1.04
CA GLU A 59 22.99 6.89 1.92
C GLU A 59 22.07 7.37 3.06
N THR A 60 20.80 7.63 2.76
CA THR A 60 19.81 8.03 3.79
C THR A 60 19.55 6.89 4.78
N LEU A 61 19.61 5.63 4.35
CA LEU A 61 19.40 4.47 5.22
C LEU A 61 20.57 4.22 6.15
N LYS A 62 21.79 4.63 5.79
CA LYS A 62 22.94 4.52 6.72
C LYS A 62 22.73 5.31 8.00
N THR A 63 21.99 6.41 7.92
CA THR A 63 21.65 7.23 9.07
C THR A 63 20.32 6.83 9.69
N GLY A 64 19.67 5.76 9.25
CA GLY A 64 18.42 5.29 9.85
C GLY A 64 18.65 4.60 11.20
N ILE A 65 17.57 4.44 11.97
CA ILE A 65 17.55 3.76 13.26
C ILE A 65 17.66 2.24 13.05
N THR A 66 18.55 1.61 13.80
CA THR A 66 18.65 0.14 13.87
C THR A 66 17.64 -0.45 14.86
N PRO A 67 17.27 -1.75 14.73
CA PRO A 67 16.40 -2.43 15.69
C PRO A 67 16.84 -2.29 17.16
N ASN A 68 18.14 -2.44 17.43
CA ASN A 68 18.68 -2.36 18.79
C ASN A 68 18.59 -0.95 19.37
N GLU A 69 18.93 0.07 18.58
CA GLU A 69 18.79 1.48 18.97
C GLU A 69 17.32 1.85 19.23
N GLY A 70 16.41 1.32 18.42
CA GLY A 70 14.97 1.52 18.60
C GLY A 70 14.46 0.96 19.93
N VAL A 71 14.87 -0.26 20.30
CA VAL A 71 14.52 -0.87 21.60
C VAL A 71 15.12 -0.07 22.75
N GLU A 72 16.37 0.37 22.64
CA GLU A 72 17.02 1.20 23.66
C GLU A 72 16.30 2.55 23.83
N ALA A 73 15.97 3.22 22.74
CA ALA A 73 15.21 4.47 22.75
C ALA A 73 13.84 4.27 23.41
N LEU A 74 13.12 3.20 23.08
CA LEU A 74 11.82 2.89 23.68
C LEU A 74 11.92 2.73 25.20
N ASN A 75 12.93 2.02 25.70
CA ASN A 75 13.14 1.85 27.15
C ASN A 75 13.38 3.19 27.86
N ARG A 76 14.17 4.08 27.26
CA ARG A 76 14.41 5.44 27.78
C ARG A 76 13.12 6.27 27.77
N ILE A 77 12.32 6.17 26.71
CA ILE A 77 11.05 6.87 26.54
C ILE A 77 10.05 6.49 27.63
N LEU A 78 9.84 5.20 27.85
CA LEU A 78 8.90 4.70 28.86
C LEU A 78 9.25 5.23 30.25
N SER A 79 10.55 5.36 30.52
CA SER A 79 11.12 5.85 31.78
C SER A 79 11.15 7.38 31.91
N SER A 80 10.98 8.13 30.82
CA SER A 80 11.20 9.59 30.78
C SER A 80 10.05 10.45 31.33
N GLY A 81 8.86 9.88 31.49
CA GLY A 81 7.64 10.63 31.85
C GLY A 81 7.07 11.52 30.73
N LEU A 82 7.71 11.60 29.56
CA LEU A 82 7.25 12.42 28.43
C LEU A 82 6.11 11.77 27.66
N ASN A 83 5.18 12.58 27.13
CA ASN A 83 4.01 12.11 26.37
C ASN A 83 4.15 12.28 24.86
N ARG A 84 5.10 13.10 24.39
CA ARG A 84 5.42 13.28 22.97
C ARG A 84 6.91 13.30 22.76
N ILE A 85 7.40 12.42 21.90
CA ILE A 85 8.84 12.22 21.71
C ILE A 85 9.12 12.00 20.23
N ILE A 86 10.18 12.62 19.75
CA ILE A 86 10.74 12.36 18.43
C ILE A 86 12.05 11.60 18.62
N VAL A 87 12.23 10.51 17.90
CA VAL A 87 13.46 9.71 17.92
C VAL A 87 14.12 9.84 16.55
N SER A 88 15.32 10.40 16.55
CA SER A 88 16.14 10.60 15.36
C SER A 88 17.60 10.31 15.70
N THR A 89 18.28 9.65 14.76
CA THR A 89 19.73 9.43 14.72
C THR A 89 20.46 10.60 14.06
N GLN A 90 19.72 11.53 13.45
CA GLN A 90 20.24 12.73 12.77
C GLN A 90 20.03 13.99 13.61
N ASP A 91 20.92 14.97 13.43
CA ASP A 91 20.70 16.31 13.97
C ASP A 91 19.56 17.00 13.22
N TRP A 92 18.51 17.35 13.95
CA TRP A 92 17.32 17.95 13.36
C TRP A 92 17.58 19.33 12.74
N GLN A 93 18.56 20.09 13.21
CA GLN A 93 18.92 21.35 12.56
C GLN A 93 19.51 21.10 11.17
N GLU A 94 20.38 20.10 11.03
CA GLU A 94 20.95 19.74 9.74
C GLU A 94 19.89 19.21 8.76
N VAL A 95 18.96 18.38 9.25
CA VAL A 95 17.88 17.84 8.42
C VAL A 95 16.94 18.96 7.94
N LEU A 96 16.57 19.91 8.80
CA LEU A 96 15.73 21.05 8.43
C LEU A 96 16.42 21.96 7.42
N ASN A 97 17.71 22.24 7.61
CA ASN A 97 18.49 23.06 6.69
C ASN A 97 18.57 22.41 5.30
N ARG A 98 18.88 21.10 5.23
CA ARG A 98 18.90 20.36 3.95
C ARG A 98 17.55 20.35 3.25
N GLN A 99 16.45 20.20 3.99
CA GLN A 99 15.11 20.23 3.40
C GLN A 99 14.73 21.62 2.88
N ASN A 100 15.13 22.69 3.58
CA ASN A 100 14.94 24.06 3.12
C ASN A 100 15.79 24.36 1.87
N GLU A 101 17.03 23.86 1.79
CA GLU A 101 17.88 24.00 0.61
C GLU A 101 17.27 23.30 -0.61
N ILE A 102 16.82 22.04 -0.47
CA ILE A 102 16.14 21.30 -1.55
C ILE A 102 14.86 22.01 -1.98
N ALA A 103 14.05 22.50 -1.03
CA ALA A 103 12.85 23.26 -1.34
C ALA A 103 13.17 24.57 -2.06
N THR A 104 14.26 25.26 -1.68
CA THR A 104 14.70 26.51 -2.28
C THR A 104 15.23 26.31 -3.70
N GLU A 105 16.04 25.27 -3.92
CA GLU A 105 16.55 24.90 -5.26
C GLU A 105 15.40 24.53 -6.21
N GLN A 106 14.45 23.70 -5.74
CA GLN A 106 13.25 23.33 -6.51
C GLN A 106 12.34 24.52 -6.81
N LEU A 107 12.29 25.54 -5.95
CA LEU A 107 11.51 26.76 -6.18
C LEU A 107 12.20 27.71 -7.18
N SER A 108 13.53 27.73 -7.21
CA SER A 108 14.32 28.59 -8.12
C SER A 108 14.41 28.10 -9.57
N GLU A 109 14.13 26.82 -9.82
CA GLU A 109 14.08 26.26 -11.18
C GLU A 109 12.68 26.35 -11.83
N VAL A 110 11.66 26.87 -11.14
CA VAL A 110 10.32 27.07 -11.71
C VAL A 110 10.27 28.39 -12.48
N PRO A 111 10.05 28.40 -13.81
CA PRO A 111 9.82 29.64 -14.54
C PRO A 111 8.55 30.29 -14.00
N ALA A 112 8.60 31.60 -13.76
CA ALA A 112 7.45 32.40 -13.36
C ALA A 112 6.35 32.34 -14.43
N GLY A 113 5.46 31.36 -14.30
CA GLY A 113 4.35 31.13 -15.21
C GLY A 113 4.02 29.65 -15.38
N SER A 114 3.35 29.06 -14.38
CA SER A 114 2.31 28.02 -14.54
C SER A 114 1.85 27.56 -13.17
N ALA A 115 0.84 28.24 -12.62
CA ALA A 115 -0.07 27.61 -11.67
C ALA A 115 -1.00 26.69 -12.48
N SER A 116 -0.56 25.45 -12.67
CA SER A 116 -1.42 24.29 -12.91
C SER A 116 -0.54 23.07 -12.60
N HIS A 117 -0.91 22.33 -11.55
CA HIS A 117 -0.24 21.10 -11.17
C HIS A 117 -0.47 20.06 -12.29
N SER A 118 0.46 19.97 -13.24
CA SER A 118 0.47 18.88 -14.22
C SER A 118 0.99 17.62 -13.53
N ILE A 119 0.12 16.61 -13.47
CA ILE A 119 0.43 15.22 -13.09
C ILE A 119 1.69 14.75 -13.85
N PRO A 120 2.66 14.07 -13.21
CA PRO A 120 3.91 13.70 -13.85
C PRO A 120 3.64 12.72 -15.00
N SER A 121 3.78 13.20 -16.24
CA SER A 121 3.77 12.37 -17.44
C SER A 121 5.08 11.59 -17.53
N LYS A 122 5.14 10.43 -16.88
CA LYS A 122 6.00 9.35 -17.36
C LYS A 122 5.17 8.59 -18.40
N ALA A 123 5.41 8.85 -19.67
CA ALA A 123 4.75 8.18 -20.77
C ALA A 123 5.12 6.68 -20.80
N ASN A 124 4.50 5.89 -19.92
CA ASN A 124 4.10 4.54 -20.30
C ASN A 124 2.86 4.71 -21.18
N LYS A 125 2.76 3.94 -22.26
CA LYS A 125 1.58 3.91 -23.12
C LYS A 125 0.33 3.88 -22.23
N PHE A 126 -0.55 4.86 -22.42
CA PHE A 126 -1.91 4.82 -21.86
C PHE A 126 -2.66 3.71 -22.60
N ASP A 127 -2.43 2.48 -22.18
CA ASP A 127 -3.25 1.35 -22.59
C ASP A 127 -4.51 1.40 -21.74
N VAL A 128 -5.64 1.64 -22.42
CA VAL A 128 -6.96 1.76 -21.80
C VAL A 128 -7.39 0.37 -21.31
N PRO A 129 -8.05 0.26 -20.13
CA PRO A 129 -8.63 -0.99 -19.68
C PRO A 129 -9.63 -1.57 -20.71
N ASP A 130 -9.23 -2.61 -21.43
CA ASP A 130 -10.06 -3.27 -22.45
C ASP A 130 -10.97 -4.36 -21.85
N ASN A 131 -10.63 -4.89 -20.67
CA ASN A 131 -11.39 -5.94 -20.00
C ASN A 131 -12.27 -5.38 -18.86
N TYR A 132 -13.49 -5.92 -18.68
CA TYR A 132 -14.43 -5.55 -17.62
C TYR A 132 -13.79 -5.59 -16.22
N ILE A 133 -12.93 -6.60 -15.96
CA ILE A 133 -12.20 -6.73 -14.69
C ILE A 133 -11.24 -5.53 -14.50
N GLN A 134 -10.48 -5.19 -15.54
CA GLN A 134 -9.54 -4.07 -15.50
C GLN A 134 -10.26 -2.73 -15.34
N GLN A 135 -11.39 -2.52 -16.02
CA GLN A 135 -12.21 -1.31 -15.89
C GLN A 135 -12.74 -1.15 -14.47
N THR A 136 -13.19 -2.23 -13.85
CA THR A 136 -13.69 -2.22 -12.47
C THR A 136 -12.59 -1.89 -11.48
N ILE A 137 -11.41 -2.50 -11.62
CA ILE A 137 -10.25 -2.21 -10.77
C ILE A 137 -9.80 -0.76 -10.94
N ALA A 138 -9.66 -0.28 -12.18
CA ALA A 138 -9.28 1.10 -12.48
C ALA A 138 -10.28 2.10 -11.89
N GLY A 139 -11.58 1.85 -12.03
CA GLY A 139 -12.64 2.68 -11.44
C GLY A 139 -12.57 2.75 -9.92
N LEU A 140 -12.36 1.61 -9.25
CA LEU A 140 -12.16 1.57 -7.80
C LEU A 140 -10.92 2.35 -7.37
N TRP A 141 -9.84 2.27 -8.14
CA TRP A 141 -8.62 3.02 -7.84
C TRP A 141 -8.83 4.52 -8.03
N GLN A 142 -9.53 4.94 -9.09
CA GLN A 142 -9.92 6.34 -9.30
C GLN A 142 -10.72 6.88 -8.11
N GLU A 143 -11.72 6.13 -7.64
CA GLU A 143 -12.56 6.53 -6.52
C GLU A 143 -11.76 6.62 -5.21
N GLN A 144 -10.94 5.61 -4.90
CA GLN A 144 -10.24 5.53 -3.63
C GLN A 144 -8.99 6.42 -3.56
N LEU A 145 -8.34 6.70 -4.70
CA LEU A 145 -7.14 7.54 -4.78
C LEU A 145 -7.45 8.98 -5.19
N GLY A 146 -8.66 9.27 -5.68
CA GLY A 146 -9.05 10.60 -6.14
C GLY A 146 -8.34 11.05 -7.42
N VAL A 147 -7.95 10.11 -8.29
CA VAL A 147 -7.24 10.38 -9.55
C VAL A 147 -8.20 10.33 -10.75
N GLU A 148 -8.01 11.21 -11.74
CA GLU A 148 -8.92 11.30 -12.90
C GLU A 148 -8.81 10.11 -13.85
N LEU A 149 -7.61 9.56 -14.07
CA LEU A 149 -7.36 8.47 -15.02
C LEU A 149 -6.35 7.49 -14.41
N VAL A 150 -6.65 6.20 -14.52
CA VAL A 150 -5.77 5.09 -14.13
C VAL A 150 -5.56 4.20 -15.36
N GLY A 151 -4.32 4.11 -15.82
CA GLY A 151 -3.89 3.19 -16.86
C GLY A 151 -3.68 1.77 -16.34
N ILE A 152 -3.70 0.78 -17.23
CA ILE A 152 -3.61 -0.63 -16.83
C ILE A 152 -2.26 -1.02 -16.19
N HIS A 153 -1.21 -0.24 -16.46
CA HIS A 153 0.14 -0.46 -15.95
C HIS A 153 0.50 0.49 -14.81
N ASP A 154 -0.44 1.34 -14.37
CA ASP A 154 -0.19 2.21 -13.25
C ASP A 154 -0.12 1.39 -11.97
N ASN A 155 0.83 1.73 -11.12
CA ASN A 155 1.04 1.06 -9.86
C ASN A 155 0.23 1.74 -8.76
N PHE A 156 -0.58 0.98 -8.04
CA PHE A 156 -1.44 1.46 -6.96
C PHE A 156 -0.68 2.33 -5.93
N PHE A 157 0.54 1.92 -5.55
CA PHE A 157 1.34 2.61 -4.56
C PHE A 157 2.05 3.84 -5.13
N GLU A 158 2.38 3.84 -6.42
CA GLU A 158 2.95 5.03 -7.08
C GLU A 158 1.89 6.13 -7.28
N LEU A 159 0.62 5.74 -7.42
CA LEU A 159 -0.52 6.65 -7.46
C LEU A 159 -0.94 7.22 -6.08
N GLY A 160 -0.19 6.91 -5.01
CA GLY A 160 -0.48 7.38 -3.65
C GLY A 160 -1.28 6.41 -2.78
N GLY A 161 -1.50 5.18 -3.25
CA GLY A 161 -2.14 4.13 -2.46
C GLY A 161 -1.29 3.69 -1.27
N HIS A 162 -1.95 3.38 -0.15
CA HIS A 162 -1.32 2.88 1.07
C HIS A 162 -2.12 1.71 1.67
N SER A 163 -1.57 1.05 2.69
CA SER A 163 -2.12 -0.22 3.22
C SER A 163 -3.59 -0.15 3.63
N LEU A 164 -4.06 0.98 4.16
CA LEU A 164 -5.48 1.14 4.53
C LEU A 164 -6.38 1.22 3.29
N LEU A 165 -5.99 1.98 2.26
CA LEU A 165 -6.73 2.04 0.98
C LEU A 165 -6.66 0.70 0.27
N ALA A 166 -5.50 0.03 0.29
CA ALA A 166 -5.33 -1.31 -0.24
C ALA A 166 -6.31 -2.30 0.40
N VAL A 167 -6.44 -2.32 1.73
CA VAL A 167 -7.39 -3.20 2.42
C VAL A 167 -8.84 -2.90 2.02
N LYS A 168 -9.21 -1.62 1.85
CA LYS A 168 -10.55 -1.25 1.38
C LYS A 168 -10.82 -1.72 -0.05
N VAL A 169 -9.90 -1.42 -0.98
CA VAL A 169 -9.99 -1.83 -2.39
C VAL A 169 -10.07 -3.36 -2.50
N ILE A 170 -9.23 -4.07 -1.75
CA ILE A 170 -9.24 -5.54 -1.72
C ILE A 170 -10.58 -6.05 -1.20
N GLY A 171 -11.12 -5.47 -0.13
CA GLY A 171 -12.44 -5.83 0.39
C GLY A 171 -13.54 -5.70 -0.67
N GLN A 172 -13.57 -4.58 -1.38
CA GLN A 172 -14.53 -4.33 -2.46
C GLN A 172 -14.34 -5.29 -3.64
N LEU A 173 -13.10 -5.55 -4.05
CA LEU A 173 -12.81 -6.50 -5.13
C LEU A 173 -13.22 -7.94 -4.77
N ARG A 174 -13.03 -8.36 -3.51
CA ARG A 174 -13.52 -9.65 -3.02
C ARG A 174 -15.03 -9.75 -3.13
N GLU A 175 -15.75 -8.71 -2.73
CA GLU A 175 -17.22 -8.69 -2.81
C GLU A 175 -17.73 -8.69 -4.26
N ILE A 176 -17.08 -7.96 -5.16
CA ILE A 176 -17.52 -7.83 -6.55
C ILE A 176 -17.27 -9.12 -7.34
N PHE A 177 -16.10 -9.73 -7.18
CA PHE A 177 -15.66 -10.88 -7.99
C PHE A 177 -15.79 -12.23 -7.26
N ASP A 178 -16.15 -12.23 -5.98
CA ASP A 178 -16.23 -13.43 -5.13
C ASP A 178 -14.94 -14.27 -5.19
N VAL A 179 -13.80 -13.59 -4.99
CA VAL A 179 -12.43 -14.11 -5.09
C VAL A 179 -11.68 -13.97 -3.77
N GLU A 180 -10.66 -14.80 -3.56
CA GLU A 180 -9.75 -14.69 -2.43
C GLU A 180 -8.53 -13.83 -2.77
N LEU A 181 -8.71 -12.50 -2.72
CA LEU A 181 -7.64 -11.54 -2.98
C LEU A 181 -7.01 -11.07 -1.67
N SER A 182 -5.70 -11.13 -1.46
CA SER A 182 -5.05 -10.69 -0.20
C SER A 182 -4.15 -9.47 -0.39
N LEU A 183 -3.76 -8.80 0.70
CA LEU A 183 -2.81 -7.68 0.63
C LEU A 183 -1.47 -8.10 0.00
N HIS A 184 -1.07 -9.35 0.23
CA HIS A 184 0.12 -9.92 -0.40
C HIS A 184 0.02 -9.91 -1.93
N HIS A 185 -1.13 -10.29 -2.49
CA HIS A 185 -1.35 -10.26 -3.93
C HIS A 185 -1.19 -8.86 -4.50
N LEU A 186 -1.74 -7.82 -3.84
CA LEU A 186 -1.59 -6.44 -4.31
C LEU A 186 -0.14 -5.93 -4.18
N LEU A 187 0.62 -6.41 -3.19
CA LEU A 187 2.03 -6.03 -3.04
C LEU A 187 2.94 -6.68 -4.10
N GLU A 188 2.66 -7.91 -4.51
CA GLU A 188 3.41 -8.62 -5.56
C GLU A 188 2.98 -8.19 -6.98
N ALA A 189 1.69 -7.91 -7.16
CA ALA A 189 1.07 -7.53 -8.41
C ALA A 189 0.38 -6.16 -8.26
N PRO A 190 1.15 -5.05 -8.18
CA PRO A 190 0.61 -3.74 -7.81
C PRO A 190 -0.03 -2.95 -8.95
N THR A 191 -0.16 -3.51 -10.15
CA THR A 191 -0.77 -2.84 -11.30
C THR A 191 -2.16 -3.40 -11.63
N VAL A 192 -3.01 -2.59 -12.26
CA VAL A 192 -4.38 -2.99 -12.64
C VAL A 192 -4.36 -4.28 -13.47
N ALA A 193 -3.46 -4.37 -14.46
CA ALA A 193 -3.32 -5.55 -15.31
C ALA A 193 -2.98 -6.81 -14.49
N GLN A 194 -2.02 -6.71 -13.58
CA GLN A 194 -1.58 -7.86 -12.79
C GLN A 194 -2.65 -8.30 -11.78
N VAL A 195 -3.35 -7.36 -11.14
CA VAL A 195 -4.49 -7.70 -10.26
C VAL A 195 -5.61 -8.36 -11.07
N ALA A 196 -5.90 -7.85 -12.27
CA ALA A 196 -6.88 -8.44 -13.16
C ALA A 196 -6.50 -9.88 -13.56
N ASP A 197 -5.23 -10.16 -13.80
CA ASP A 197 -4.75 -11.52 -14.10
C ASP A 197 -4.96 -12.46 -12.91
N VAL A 198 -4.65 -12.02 -11.69
CA VAL A 198 -4.89 -12.83 -10.47
C VAL A 198 -6.36 -13.15 -10.30
N ILE A 199 -7.25 -12.17 -10.49
CA ILE A 199 -8.70 -12.37 -10.41
C ILE A 199 -9.18 -13.32 -11.51
N SER A 200 -8.70 -13.12 -12.75
CA SER A 200 -9.09 -13.95 -13.89
C SER A 200 -8.68 -15.42 -13.69
N GLN A 201 -7.50 -15.67 -13.15
CA GLN A 201 -7.04 -17.03 -12.84
C GLN A 201 -7.91 -17.72 -11.79
N GLN A 202 -8.34 -17.00 -10.75
CA GLN A 202 -9.23 -17.57 -9.73
C GLN A 202 -10.65 -17.84 -10.27
N LEU A 203 -11.16 -16.98 -11.15
CA LEU A 203 -12.46 -17.18 -11.80
C LEU A 203 -12.45 -18.41 -12.72
N LEU A 204 -11.39 -18.59 -13.51
CA LEU A 204 -11.23 -19.76 -14.38
C LEU A 204 -11.16 -21.08 -13.58
N GLN A 205 -10.38 -21.10 -12.49
CA GLN A 205 -10.30 -22.27 -11.61
C GLN A 205 -11.63 -22.64 -10.97
N ARG A 206 -12.51 -21.66 -10.77
CA ARG A 206 -13.85 -21.88 -10.22
C ARG A 206 -14.80 -22.49 -11.24
N GLU A 207 -14.78 -22.02 -12.48
CA GLU A 207 -15.60 -22.58 -13.57
C GLU A 207 -15.19 -24.04 -13.85
N ASP A 208 -13.88 -24.33 -13.91
CA ASP A 208 -13.36 -25.69 -14.05
C ASP A 208 -13.78 -26.60 -12.88
N GLY A 209 -13.84 -26.06 -11.66
CA GLY A 209 -14.27 -26.81 -10.48
C GLY A 209 -15.76 -27.18 -10.51
N VAL A 210 -16.61 -26.27 -10.99
CA VAL A 210 -18.07 -26.51 -11.12
C VAL A 210 -18.36 -27.53 -12.21
N ASP A 211 -17.68 -27.43 -13.35
CA ASP A 211 -17.84 -28.40 -14.45
C ASP A 211 -17.35 -29.80 -14.05
N ASN A 212 -16.26 -29.89 -13.29
CA ASN A 212 -15.78 -31.17 -12.76
C ASN A 212 -16.77 -31.79 -11.75
N VAL A 213 -17.37 -31.01 -10.85
CA VAL A 213 -18.36 -31.50 -9.89
C VAL A 213 -19.65 -31.93 -10.57
N LEU A 214 -20.12 -31.18 -11.58
CA LEU A 214 -21.30 -31.57 -12.38
C LEU A 214 -21.03 -32.88 -13.13
N THR A 215 -19.85 -33.03 -13.71
CA THR A 215 -19.43 -34.27 -14.38
C THR A 215 -19.34 -35.45 -13.40
N GLU A 216 -18.89 -35.23 -12.17
CA GLU A 216 -18.80 -36.27 -11.14
C GLU A 216 -20.20 -36.72 -10.66
N ILE A 217 -21.13 -35.77 -10.47
CA ILE A 217 -22.52 -36.08 -10.10
C ILE A 217 -23.25 -36.83 -11.22
N GLU A 218 -23.08 -36.42 -12.48
CA GLU A 218 -23.67 -37.12 -13.64
C GLU A 218 -23.16 -38.56 -13.75
N ASN A 219 -21.86 -38.78 -13.56
CA ASN A 219 -21.26 -40.12 -13.61
C ASN A 219 -21.63 -41.01 -12.41
N LEU A 220 -21.78 -40.44 -11.21
CA LEU A 220 -22.27 -41.16 -10.03
C LEU A 220 -23.73 -41.61 -10.23
N SER A 221 -24.59 -40.76 -10.81
CA SER A 221 -25.99 -41.09 -11.07
C SER A 221 -26.17 -42.23 -12.08
N ALA A 222 -25.30 -42.30 -13.10
CA ALA A 222 -25.30 -43.37 -14.10
C ALA A 222 -24.79 -44.70 -13.53
N ALA A 223 -23.80 -44.65 -12.63
CA ALA A 223 -23.27 -45.83 -11.94
C ALA A 223 -24.27 -46.44 -10.95
N GLU A 224 -25.04 -45.60 -10.24
CA GLU A 224 -26.10 -46.04 -9.33
C GLU A 224 -27.27 -46.72 -10.07
N LEU A 225 -27.64 -46.22 -11.25
CA LEU A 225 -28.65 -46.86 -12.11
C LEU A 225 -28.19 -48.24 -12.62
N GLN A 226 -26.91 -48.40 -12.97
CA GLN A 226 -26.37 -49.70 -13.38
C GLN A 226 -26.28 -50.71 -12.22
N GLN A 227 -26.00 -50.25 -11.00
CA GLN A 227 -26.02 -51.11 -9.81
C GLN A 227 -27.43 -51.61 -9.47
N GLN A 228 -28.47 -50.79 -9.64
CA GLN A 228 -29.85 -51.24 -9.40
C GLN A 228 -30.34 -52.23 -10.46
N LEU A 229 -29.95 -52.05 -11.73
CA LEU A 229 -30.30 -52.99 -12.81
C LEU A 229 -29.60 -54.36 -12.71
N THR A 230 -28.47 -54.46 -12.01
CA THR A 230 -27.75 -55.73 -11.79
C THR A 230 -28.16 -56.48 -10.52
N GLN A 231 -28.93 -55.86 -9.61
CA GLN A 231 -29.49 -56.54 -8.44
C GLN A 231 -30.86 -57.20 -8.68
N GLU A 232 -31.53 -56.92 -9.81
CA GLU A 232 -32.85 -57.49 -10.15
C GLU A 232 -32.83 -58.57 -11.26
N SER A 233 -31.66 -59.05 -11.70
CA SER A 233 -31.53 -60.21 -12.63
C SER A 233 -30.99 -61.45 -11.92
#